data_AF-A0A534E4H2-F1
#
_entry.id   AF-A0A534E4H2-F1
#
_cell.length_a   1.000
_cell.length_b   1.000
_cell.length_c   1.000
_cell.angle_alpha   90.00
_cell.angle_beta   90.00
_cell.angle_gamma   90.00
#
_symmetry.space_group_name_H-M   'P 1'
#
loop_
_entity.id
_entity.type
_entity.pdbx_description
1 polymer ?
#
loop_
_entity_poly.entity_id
_entity_poly.type
_entity_poly.pdbx_seq_one_letter_code
_entity_poly.pdbx_strand_id
1 'polypeptide(L)'
;MAGNPCVQCRVTPQTKTQLRVLAQERQLTESALLKKLVENALLQTGGASGLGVGPIQPVSRGARIYVRLRPEDHVLLRERATGRAMAAATYASFLLRAHLRAVAPIPDRELAELKRATAELGAIGRNLNQIARVAHQTGRVNGPTGQDLRALLGACEALRDHVKGLIRANGLSWESGYAQACR
;
A
#
# COMPACT_ATOMS: atom_id res chain seq x y z
N MET A 1 7.46 -7.25 -52.28
CA MET A 1 8.39 -6.73 -51.25
C MET A 1 7.96 -5.31 -50.90
N ALA A 2 7.37 -5.08 -49.73
CA ALA A 2 7.01 -3.73 -49.32
C ALA A 2 8.30 -2.95 -49.01
N GLY A 3 8.53 -1.83 -49.70
CA GLY A 3 9.70 -0.99 -49.49
C GLY A 3 9.72 -0.38 -48.09
N ASN A 4 10.92 -0.13 -47.54
CA ASN A 4 11.06 0.56 -46.26
C ASN A 4 10.39 1.94 -46.31
N PRO A 5 9.59 2.31 -45.31
CA PRO A 5 8.95 3.63 -45.26
C PRO A 5 10.00 4.74 -45.18
N CYS A 6 9.79 5.83 -45.92
CA CYS A 6 10.71 6.96 -46.00
C CYS A 6 10.04 8.24 -45.50
N VAL A 7 10.76 9.03 -44.71
CA VAL A 7 10.31 10.34 -44.23
C VAL A 7 10.89 11.42 -45.16
N GLN A 8 10.02 12.23 -45.76
CA GLN A 8 10.42 13.33 -46.64
C GLN A 8 10.13 14.68 -45.95
N CYS A 9 11.12 15.58 -45.95
CA CYS A 9 10.97 16.94 -45.45
C CYS A 9 11.65 17.94 -46.37
N ARG A 10 11.07 19.15 -46.48
CA ARG A 10 11.70 20.27 -47.17
C ARG A 10 12.54 21.04 -46.17
N VAL A 11 13.81 21.26 -46.50
CA VAL A 11 14.75 22.03 -45.68
C VAL A 11 15.35 23.17 -46.51
N THR A 12 15.82 24.21 -45.84
CA THR A 12 16.52 25.30 -46.52
C THR A 12 17.86 24.79 -47.09
N PRO A 13 18.40 25.43 -48.15
CA PRO A 13 19.71 25.07 -48.70
C PRO A 13 20.83 25.13 -47.64
N GLN A 14 20.79 26.12 -46.75
CA GLN A 14 21.76 26.29 -45.66
C GLN A 14 21.75 25.10 -44.69
N THR A 15 20.56 24.67 -44.25
CA THR A 15 20.39 23.51 -43.37
C THR A 15 20.92 22.22 -44.02
N LYS A 16 20.69 22.05 -45.34
CA LYS A 16 21.19 20.89 -46.08
C LYS A 16 22.72 20.86 -46.14
N THR A 17 23.36 22.01 -46.34
CA THR A 17 24.82 22.13 -46.34
C THR A 17 25.40 21.79 -44.96
N GLN A 18 24.81 22.32 -43.89
CA GLN A 18 25.23 22.01 -42.51
C GLN A 18 25.09 20.51 -42.18
N LEU A 19 23.98 19.88 -42.60
CA LEU A 19 23.77 18.45 -42.41
C LEU A 19 24.83 17.61 -43.13
N ARG A 20 25.22 18.02 -44.34
CA ARG A 20 26.26 17.33 -45.12
C ARG A 20 27.62 17.39 -44.44
N VAL A 21 28.02 18.56 -43.94
CA VAL A 21 29.30 18.74 -43.22
C VAL A 21 29.32 17.84 -41.99
N LEU A 22 28.26 17.86 -41.18
CA LEU A 22 28.12 17.02 -39.98
C LEU A 22 28.12 15.52 -40.30
N ALA A 23 27.56 15.12 -41.45
CA ALA A 23 27.56 13.74 -41.90
C ALA A 23 28.97 13.29 -42.31
N GLN A 24 29.72 14.14 -43.01
CA GLN A 24 31.11 13.88 -43.40
C GLN A 24 32.05 13.75 -42.21
N GLU A 25 31.96 14.66 -41.23
CA GLU A 25 32.74 14.61 -39.99
C GLU A 25 32.55 13.29 -39.23
N ARG A 26 31.33 12.72 -39.30
CA ARG A 26 30.95 11.49 -38.61
C ARG A 26 31.07 10.23 -39.49
N GLN A 27 31.55 10.35 -40.72
CA GLN A 27 31.65 9.26 -41.70
C GLN A 27 30.31 8.56 -41.96
N LEU A 28 29.21 9.32 -41.98
CA LEU A 28 27.84 8.84 -42.21
C LEU A 28 27.24 9.47 -43.47
N THR A 29 26.19 8.84 -44.00
CA THR A 29 25.35 9.46 -45.04
C THR A 29 24.35 10.43 -44.40
N GLU A 30 23.88 11.43 -45.16
CA GLU A 30 22.88 12.41 -44.69
C GLU A 30 21.63 11.69 -44.10
N SER A 31 21.13 10.65 -44.78
CA SER A 31 19.98 9.85 -44.33
C SER A 31 20.27 9.02 -43.08
N ALA A 32 21.50 8.48 -42.93
CA ALA A 32 21.88 7.71 -41.74
C ALA A 32 22.03 8.62 -40.50
N LEU A 33 22.54 9.83 -40.68
CA LEU A 33 22.61 10.84 -39.63
C LEU A 33 21.20 11.28 -39.21
N LEU A 34 20.32 11.57 -40.18
CA LEU A 34 18.93 11.94 -39.91
C LEU A 34 18.18 10.82 -39.17
N LYS A 35 18.35 9.56 -39.61
CA LYS A 35 17.79 8.39 -38.94
C LYS A 35 18.20 8.34 -37.46
N LYS A 36 19.50 8.47 -37.17
CA LYS A 36 20.00 8.47 -35.79
C LYS A 36 19.46 9.64 -34.95
N LEU A 37 19.32 10.83 -35.55
CA LEU A 37 18.74 11.99 -34.87
C LEU A 37 17.25 11.78 -34.55
N VAL A 38 16.49 11.23 -35.49
CA VAL A 38 15.07 10.89 -35.27
C VAL A 38 14.92 9.78 -34.23
N GLU A 39 15.71 8.71 -34.32
CA GLU A 39 15.73 7.63 -33.33
C GLU A 39 16.07 8.16 -31.94
N ASN A 40 17.10 9.00 -31.82
CA ASN A 40 17.45 9.64 -30.55
C ASN A 40 16.36 10.60 -30.07
N ALA A 41 15.77 11.41 -30.94
CA ALA A 41 14.67 12.29 -30.55
C ALA A 41 13.44 11.51 -30.09
N LEU A 42 13.13 10.37 -30.71
CA LEU A 42 12.04 9.48 -30.29
C LEU A 42 12.35 8.72 -29.00
N LEU A 43 13.59 8.29 -28.79
CA LEU A 43 14.04 7.70 -27.53
C LEU A 43 14.01 8.73 -26.40
N GLN A 44 14.41 9.97 -26.70
CA GLN A 44 14.33 11.09 -25.77
C GLN A 44 12.89 11.54 -25.56
N THR A 45 11.98 11.43 -26.53
CA THR A 45 10.54 11.76 -26.34
C THR A 45 9.78 10.62 -25.65
N GLY A 46 10.18 9.36 -25.87
CA GLY A 46 9.70 8.19 -25.15
C GLY A 46 10.20 8.12 -23.71
N GLY A 47 11.40 8.67 -23.45
CA GLY A 47 11.96 8.89 -22.10
C GLY A 47 11.56 10.23 -21.47
N ALA A 48 11.21 11.22 -22.28
CA ALA A 48 10.74 12.55 -21.87
C ALA A 48 9.27 12.75 -22.28
N SER A 49 8.42 11.78 -21.89
CA SER A 49 7.06 12.16 -21.47
C SER A 49 7.20 13.02 -20.21
N GLY A 50 7.50 14.30 -20.44
CA GLY A 50 7.30 15.33 -19.45
C GLY A 50 5.82 15.42 -19.13
N LEU A 51 5.49 15.23 -17.84
CA LEU A 51 4.44 15.92 -17.06
C LEU A 51 3.01 16.05 -17.64
N GLY A 52 2.66 15.32 -18.70
CA GLY A 52 1.28 15.12 -19.12
C GLY A 52 0.76 13.81 -18.52
N VAL A 53 -0.07 13.89 -17.47
CA VAL A 53 -0.85 12.74 -17.01
C VAL A 53 -1.85 12.39 -18.11
N GLY A 54 -1.42 11.54 -19.05
CA GLY A 54 -2.33 10.88 -19.99
C GLY A 54 -3.33 10.00 -19.22
N PRO A 55 -4.50 9.69 -19.79
CA PRO A 55 -5.49 8.85 -19.13
C PRO A 55 -4.88 7.49 -18.77
N ILE A 56 -5.00 7.11 -17.49
CA ILE A 56 -4.49 5.83 -16.97
C ILE A 56 -5.23 4.70 -17.69
N GLN A 57 -4.50 3.91 -18.48
CA GLN A 57 -5.08 2.77 -19.19
C GLN A 57 -5.56 1.70 -18.19
N PRO A 58 -6.71 1.05 -18.47
CA PRO A 58 -7.22 -0.01 -17.60
C PRO A 58 -6.26 -1.19 -17.54
N VAL A 59 -5.88 -1.57 -16.32
CA VAL A 59 -4.97 -2.69 -16.04
C VAL A 59 -5.77 -4.01 -16.04
N SER A 60 -5.22 -5.06 -16.65
CA SER A 60 -5.87 -6.39 -16.71
C SER A 60 -6.00 -7.03 -15.32
N ARG A 61 -7.04 -7.85 -15.10
CA ARG A 61 -7.37 -8.49 -13.79
C ARG A 61 -6.29 -9.44 -13.22
N GLY A 62 -5.19 -9.65 -13.92
CA GLY A 62 -4.08 -10.50 -13.49
C GLY A 62 -2.71 -9.83 -13.62
N ALA A 63 -2.66 -8.52 -13.78
CA ALA A 63 -1.39 -7.80 -13.86
C ALA A 63 -0.57 -8.01 -12.60
N ARG A 64 0.71 -8.38 -12.78
CA ARG A 64 1.67 -8.62 -11.71
C ARG A 64 2.72 -7.53 -11.72
N ILE A 65 3.08 -7.07 -10.53
CA ILE A 65 4.21 -6.15 -10.34
C ILE A 65 5.35 -6.98 -9.75
N TYR A 66 6.51 -6.93 -10.41
CA TYR A 66 7.74 -7.53 -9.92
C TYR A 66 8.65 -6.40 -9.44
N VAL A 67 9.01 -6.42 -8.15
CA VAL A 67 9.87 -5.41 -7.53
C VAL A 67 11.15 -6.09 -7.06
N ARG A 68 12.30 -5.57 -7.46
CA ARG A 68 13.59 -5.99 -6.92
C ARG A 68 13.87 -5.16 -5.66
N LEU A 69 13.83 -5.81 -4.51
CA LEU A 69 14.17 -5.18 -3.24
C LEU A 69 15.65 -5.41 -2.93
N ARG A 70 16.23 -4.51 -2.14
CA ARG A 70 17.57 -4.73 -1.59
C ARG A 70 17.52 -5.83 -0.52
N PRO A 71 18.63 -6.53 -0.25
CA PRO A 71 18.67 -7.57 0.78
C PRO A 71 18.18 -7.09 2.15
N GLU A 72 18.56 -5.88 2.57
CA GLU A 72 18.15 -5.25 3.82
C GLU A 72 16.63 -5.05 3.91
N ASP A 73 16.01 -4.56 2.82
CA ASP A 73 14.56 -4.36 2.74
C ASP A 73 13.81 -5.69 2.73
N HIS A 74 14.40 -6.73 2.15
CA HIS A 74 13.85 -8.09 2.17
C HIS A 74 13.75 -8.66 3.58
N VAL A 75 14.77 -8.42 4.42
CA VAL A 75 14.77 -8.85 5.83
C VAL A 75 13.69 -8.10 6.59
N LEU A 76 13.64 -6.77 6.48
CA LEU A 76 12.66 -5.94 7.16
C LEU A 76 11.22 -6.29 6.77
N LEU A 77 10.98 -6.53 5.47
CA LEU A 77 9.69 -6.98 4.97
C LEU A 77 9.27 -8.31 5.60
N ARG A 78 10.21 -9.26 5.71
CA ARG A 78 9.93 -10.58 6.28
C ARG A 78 9.66 -10.50 7.78
N GLU A 79 10.42 -9.70 8.52
CA GLU A 79 10.20 -9.48 9.95
C GLU A 79 8.80 -8.91 10.22
N ARG A 80 8.42 -7.86 9.50
CA ARG A 80 7.09 -7.25 9.63
C ARG A 80 5.96 -8.21 9.25
N ALA A 81 6.13 -8.97 8.16
CA ALA A 81 5.15 -9.95 7.74
C ALA A 81 5.01 -11.07 8.79
N THR A 82 6.13 -11.55 9.34
CA THR A 82 6.15 -12.59 10.38
C THR A 82 5.51 -12.12 11.67
N GLY A 83 5.77 -10.87 12.08
CA GLY A 83 5.14 -10.24 13.24
C GLY A 83 3.61 -10.18 13.15
N ARG A 84 3.06 -10.20 11.92
CA ARG A 84 1.61 -10.27 11.64
C ARG A 84 1.10 -11.65 11.27
N ALA A 85 1.93 -12.69 11.35
CA ALA A 85 1.64 -14.03 10.88
C ALA A 85 1.19 -14.07 9.40
N MET A 86 1.85 -13.29 8.54
CA MET A 86 1.55 -13.17 7.11
C MET A 86 2.74 -13.56 6.25
N ALA A 87 2.47 -14.02 5.03
CA ALA A 87 3.49 -14.12 4.00
C ALA A 87 3.94 -12.72 3.53
N ALA A 88 5.23 -12.58 3.20
CA ALA A 88 5.83 -11.30 2.80
C ALA A 88 5.11 -10.64 1.61
N ALA A 89 4.72 -11.42 0.59
CA ALA A 89 3.99 -10.91 -0.56
C ALA A 89 2.57 -10.41 -0.22
N THR A 90 1.89 -11.10 0.71
CA THR A 90 0.56 -10.69 1.20
C THR A 90 0.67 -9.39 2.01
N TYR A 91 1.68 -9.29 2.87
CA TYR A 91 1.96 -8.07 3.62
C TYR A 91 2.25 -6.89 2.69
N ALA A 92 3.10 -7.08 1.67
CA ALA A 92 3.41 -6.04 0.68
C ALA A 92 2.16 -5.62 -0.12
N SER A 93 1.30 -6.57 -0.48
CA SER A 93 0.03 -6.30 -1.16
C SER A 93 -0.92 -5.46 -0.30
N PHE A 94 -0.97 -5.73 1.01
CA PHE A 94 -1.75 -4.97 1.97
C PHE A 94 -1.18 -3.57 2.19
N LEU A 95 0.14 -3.42 2.26
CA LEU A 95 0.80 -2.13 2.35
C LEU A 95 0.49 -1.24 1.14
N LEU A 96 0.61 -1.79 -0.08
CA LEU A 96 0.24 -1.08 -1.30
C LEU A 96 -1.24 -0.68 -1.30
N ARG A 97 -2.13 -1.59 -0.87
CA ARG A 97 -3.56 -1.29 -0.79
C ARG A 97 -3.86 -0.22 0.26
N ALA A 98 -3.16 -0.23 1.40
CA ALA A 98 -3.30 0.75 2.45
C ALA A 98 -2.91 2.15 1.96
N HIS A 99 -1.76 2.26 1.28
CA HIS A 99 -1.32 3.51 0.68
C HIS A 99 -2.23 4.00 -0.45
N LEU A 100 -2.69 3.09 -1.33
CA LEU A 100 -3.50 3.48 -2.49
C LEU A 100 -4.98 3.76 -2.17
N ARG A 101 -5.51 3.18 -1.08
CA ARG A 101 -6.95 3.25 -0.76
C ARG A 101 -7.27 3.82 0.62
N ALA A 102 -6.25 4.22 1.38
CA ALA A 102 -6.41 4.63 2.79
C ALA A 102 -7.17 3.60 3.64
N VAL A 103 -6.91 2.31 3.39
CA VAL A 103 -7.53 1.20 4.15
C VAL A 103 -6.49 0.62 5.10
N ALA A 104 -6.81 0.49 6.38
CA ALA A 104 -5.99 -0.23 7.35
C ALA A 104 -6.51 -1.68 7.51
N PRO A 105 -5.99 -2.66 6.76
CA PRO A 105 -6.45 -4.03 6.90
C PRO A 105 -6.12 -4.56 8.31
N ILE A 106 -7.07 -5.29 8.90
CA ILE A 106 -6.84 -6.05 10.13
C ILE A 106 -6.56 -7.51 9.70
N PRO A 107 -5.36 -8.05 9.95
CA PRO A 107 -5.05 -9.46 9.68
C PRO A 107 -6.01 -10.41 10.40
N ASP A 108 -6.28 -11.58 9.81
CA ASP A 108 -7.26 -12.54 10.33
C ASP A 108 -7.00 -12.96 11.78
N ARG A 109 -5.72 -13.12 12.15
CA ARG A 109 -5.32 -13.42 13.52
C ARG A 109 -5.73 -12.31 14.49
N GLU A 110 -5.41 -11.07 14.16
CA GLU A 110 -5.76 -9.90 15.00
C GLU A 110 -7.27 -9.75 15.11
N LEU A 111 -8.00 -9.98 14.00
CA LEU A 111 -9.46 -10.00 13.98
C LEU A 111 -10.04 -11.12 14.84
N ALA A 112 -9.43 -12.32 14.84
CA ALA A 112 -9.88 -13.44 15.65
C ALA A 112 -9.72 -13.17 17.15
N GLU A 113 -8.61 -12.56 17.58
CA GLU A 113 -8.41 -12.16 18.98
C GLU A 113 -9.42 -11.09 19.39
N LEU A 114 -9.71 -10.11 18.52
CA LEU A 114 -10.75 -9.11 18.78
C LEU A 114 -12.14 -9.76 18.91
N LYS A 115 -12.45 -10.75 18.06
CA LYS A 115 -13.70 -11.52 18.15
C LYS A 115 -13.80 -12.32 19.46
N ARG A 116 -12.68 -12.90 19.92
CA ARG A 116 -12.65 -13.61 21.20
C ARG A 116 -12.90 -12.66 22.37
N ALA A 117 -12.20 -11.52 22.42
CA ALA A 117 -12.40 -10.51 23.47
C ALA A 117 -13.85 -9.97 23.51
N THR A 118 -14.46 -9.74 22.34
CA THR A 118 -15.86 -9.31 22.26
C THR A 118 -16.85 -10.39 22.69
N ALA A 119 -16.56 -11.67 22.42
CA ALA A 119 -17.37 -12.79 22.91
C ALA A 119 -17.33 -12.93 24.44
N GLU A 120 -16.16 -12.74 25.05
CA GLU A 120 -15.97 -12.75 26.50
C GLU A 120 -16.75 -11.60 27.17
N LEU A 121 -16.68 -10.38 26.61
CA LEU A 121 -17.51 -9.26 27.04
C LEU A 121 -19.01 -9.58 26.95
N GLY A 122 -19.44 -10.22 25.87
CA GLY A 122 -20.82 -10.66 25.71
C GLY A 122 -21.25 -11.68 26.78
N ALA A 123 -20.34 -12.57 27.21
CA ALA A 123 -20.60 -13.52 28.30
C ALA A 123 -20.76 -12.82 29.65
N ILE A 124 -19.89 -11.84 29.95
CA ILE A 124 -19.99 -11.02 31.15
C ILE A 124 -21.33 -10.28 31.20
N GLY A 125 -21.73 -9.65 30.09
CA GLY A 125 -23.02 -8.96 29.99
C GLY A 125 -24.23 -9.88 30.23
N ARG A 126 -24.19 -11.13 29.73
CA ARG A 126 -25.25 -12.11 29.98
C ARG A 126 -25.35 -12.50 31.46
N ASN A 127 -24.22 -12.73 32.12
CA ASN A 127 -24.19 -13.05 33.55
C ASN A 127 -24.76 -11.90 34.40
N LEU A 128 -24.39 -10.65 34.09
CA LEU A 128 -24.95 -9.47 34.77
C LEU A 128 -26.46 -9.35 34.58
N ASN A 129 -26.95 -9.56 33.36
CA ASN A 129 -28.39 -9.54 33.08
C ASN A 129 -29.16 -10.63 33.83
N GLN A 130 -28.57 -11.81 34.02
CA GLN A 130 -29.16 -12.87 34.83
C GLN A 130 -29.26 -12.48 36.31
N ILE A 131 -28.19 -11.92 36.88
CA ILE A 131 -28.18 -11.42 38.26
C ILE A 131 -29.23 -10.33 38.45
N ALA A 132 -29.31 -9.38 37.51
CA ALA A 132 -30.32 -8.32 37.55
C ALA A 132 -31.74 -8.88 37.52
N ARG A 133 -32.04 -9.84 36.63
CA ARG A 133 -33.36 -10.50 36.58
C ARG A 133 -33.70 -11.21 37.89
N VAL A 134 -32.78 -11.99 38.45
CA VAL A 134 -32.99 -12.69 39.72
C VAL A 134 -33.22 -11.71 40.86
N ALA A 135 -32.46 -10.61 40.92
CA ALA A 135 -32.64 -9.56 41.91
C ALA A 135 -34.02 -8.87 41.79
N HIS A 136 -34.46 -8.55 40.57
CA HIS A 136 -35.79 -7.98 40.31
C HIS A 136 -36.94 -8.95 40.66
N GLN A 137 -36.77 -10.25 40.42
CA GLN A 137 -37.82 -11.26 40.66
C GLN A 137 -37.94 -11.66 42.13
N THR A 138 -36.82 -11.73 42.85
CA THR A 138 -36.78 -12.28 44.22
C THR A 138 -36.76 -11.21 45.31
N GLY A 139 -36.55 -9.93 44.95
CA GLY A 139 -36.41 -8.81 45.90
C GLY A 139 -35.18 -8.91 46.81
N ARG A 140 -34.35 -9.96 46.65
CA ARG A 140 -33.13 -10.21 47.40
C ARG A 140 -31.92 -9.99 46.50
N VAL A 141 -31.04 -9.07 46.89
CA VAL A 141 -29.75 -8.88 46.23
C VAL A 141 -28.71 -9.76 46.91
N ASN A 142 -28.77 -11.06 46.67
CA ASN A 142 -27.61 -11.94 46.92
C ASN A 142 -26.78 -11.94 45.62
N GLY A 143 -26.08 -10.84 45.37
CA GLY A 143 -25.34 -10.59 44.13
C GLY A 143 -24.02 -9.86 44.39
N PRO A 144 -23.27 -9.52 43.32
CA PRO A 144 -22.02 -8.79 43.41
C PRO A 144 -22.22 -7.50 44.21
N THR A 145 -21.31 -7.20 45.13
CA THR A 145 -21.34 -5.96 45.89
C THR A 145 -21.18 -4.76 44.94
N GLY A 146 -21.56 -3.57 45.41
CA GLY A 146 -21.29 -2.34 44.64
C GLY A 146 -19.80 -2.16 44.32
N GLN A 147 -18.90 -2.73 45.12
CA GLN A 147 -17.46 -2.77 44.85
C GLN A 147 -17.12 -3.72 43.70
N ASP A 148 -17.72 -4.91 43.67
CA ASP A 148 -17.52 -5.88 42.58
C ASP A 148 -18.02 -5.32 41.24
N LEU A 149 -19.17 -4.63 41.25
CA LEU A 149 -19.71 -3.97 40.04
C LEU A 149 -18.81 -2.84 39.55
N ARG A 150 -18.23 -2.05 40.46
CA ARG A 150 -17.24 -1.02 40.09
C ARG A 150 -15.95 -1.61 39.54
N ALA A 151 -15.47 -2.71 40.13
CA ALA A 151 -14.29 -3.41 39.64
C ALA A 151 -14.52 -3.99 38.23
N LEU A 152 -15.70 -4.58 38.01
CA LEU A 152 -16.08 -5.12 36.70
C LEU A 152 -16.23 -4.01 35.65
N LEU A 153 -16.85 -2.88 36.00
CA LEU A 153 -16.91 -1.72 35.12
C LEU A 153 -15.51 -1.23 34.74
N GLY A 154 -14.61 -1.09 35.72
CA GLY A 154 -13.22 -0.70 35.47
C GLY A 154 -12.48 -1.67 34.54
N ALA A 155 -12.71 -2.98 34.70
CA ALA A 155 -12.15 -3.99 33.79
C ALA A 155 -12.69 -3.86 32.35
N CYS A 156 -14.00 -3.61 32.20
CA CYS A 156 -14.61 -3.37 30.88
C CYS A 156 -14.08 -2.10 30.22
N GLU A 157 -13.88 -1.02 30.98
CA GLU A 157 -13.29 0.22 30.49
C GLU A 157 -11.84 0.03 30.05
N ALA A 158 -11.03 -0.67 30.88
CA ALA A 158 -9.66 -1.01 30.54
C ALA A 158 -9.57 -1.84 29.25
N LEU A 159 -10.44 -2.84 29.09
CA LEU A 159 -10.49 -3.65 27.87
C LEU A 159 -10.91 -2.83 26.65
N ARG A 160 -11.93 -1.96 26.79
CA ARG A 160 -12.36 -1.04 25.73
C ARG A 160 -11.20 -0.15 25.29
N ASP A 161 -10.47 0.42 26.24
CA ASP A 161 -9.40 1.36 25.95
C ASP A 161 -8.17 0.64 25.37
N HIS A 162 -7.90 -0.60 25.81
CA HIS A 162 -6.93 -1.49 25.17
C HIS A 162 -7.28 -1.78 23.70
N VAL A 163 -8.53 -2.17 23.41
CA VAL A 163 -9.00 -2.42 22.03
C VAL A 163 -8.90 -1.17 21.16
N LYS A 164 -9.29 0.00 21.68
CA LYS A 164 -9.09 1.28 20.98
C LYS A 164 -7.61 1.53 20.67
N GLY A 165 -6.73 1.24 21.63
CA GLY A 165 -5.28 1.30 21.47
C GLY A 165 -4.79 0.39 20.34
N LEU A 166 -5.24 -0.86 20.31
CA LEU A 166 -4.88 -1.83 19.26
C LEU A 166 -5.35 -1.38 17.87
N ILE A 167 -6.59 -0.90 17.74
CA ILE A 167 -7.14 -0.42 16.45
C ILE A 167 -6.34 0.79 15.97
N ARG A 168 -6.04 1.74 16.86
CA ARG A 168 -5.23 2.91 16.52
C ARG A 168 -3.81 2.52 16.11
N ALA A 169 -3.18 1.62 16.86
CA ALA A 169 -1.84 1.10 16.54
C ALA A 169 -1.83 0.38 15.19
N ASN A 170 -2.85 -0.43 14.88
CA ASN A 170 -2.98 -1.04 13.56
C ASN A 170 -3.08 0.02 12.46
N GLY A 171 -3.93 1.05 12.61
CA GLY A 171 -4.01 2.15 11.65
C GLY A 171 -2.65 2.81 11.38
N LEU A 172 -1.97 3.26 12.43
CA LEU A 172 -0.66 3.93 12.34
C LEU A 172 0.42 3.05 11.71
N SER A 173 0.33 1.74 11.93
CA SER A 173 1.33 0.79 11.43
C SER A 173 1.33 0.61 9.91
N TRP A 174 0.28 1.05 9.22
CA TRP A 174 0.19 1.04 7.75
C TRP A 174 0.57 2.39 7.13
N GLU A 175 0.60 3.45 7.94
CA GLU A 175 1.02 4.81 7.54
C GLU A 175 2.53 5.01 7.74
N SER A 176 3.12 4.35 8.73
CA SER A 176 4.50 4.60 9.14
C SER A 176 5.52 3.81 8.32
N GLY A 177 6.11 4.46 7.31
CA GLY A 177 7.40 4.07 6.76
C GLY A 177 8.53 4.62 7.66
N TYR A 178 8.96 3.84 8.66
CA TYR A 178 10.15 4.05 9.52
C TYR A 178 10.70 5.49 9.62
N ALA A 179 9.94 6.42 10.21
CA ALA A 179 10.47 7.73 10.60
C ALA A 179 10.99 7.77 12.06
N GLN A 180 11.19 6.62 12.72
CA GLN A 180 11.51 6.56 14.16
C GLN A 180 12.51 5.46 14.57
N ALA A 181 13.68 5.36 13.93
CA ALA A 181 14.81 4.73 14.64
C ALA A 181 16.16 5.42 14.47
N CYS A 182 16.11 6.72 14.22
CA CYS A 182 17.25 7.59 14.51
C CYS A 182 16.74 8.81 15.27
N ARG A 183 16.42 8.63 16.55
CA ARG A 183 16.67 9.62 17.62
C ARG A 183 16.96 8.88 18.90
#